data_AF-A0AB73K9U3-F1
#
_entry.id   AF-A0AB73K9U3-F1
#
_cell.length_a   1.000
_cell.length_b   1.000
_cell.length_c   1.000
_cell.angle_alpha   90.00
_cell.angle_beta   90.00
_cell.angle_gamma   90.00
#
_symmetry.space_group_name_H-M   'P 1'
#
loop_
_entity.id
_entity.type
_entity.pdbx_description
1 polymer ?
#
loop_
_entity_poly.entity_id
_entity_poly.type
_entity_poly.pdbx_seq_one_letter_code
_entity_poly.pdbx_strand_id
1 'polypeptide(L)'
;MQTFALKPFANRLLETLKQIAYDIKAVKNVRIGGKNLWYEKKCENEDLTGTIGETGEIIRVWGTLVTNYIEFEDYGAITVKFWDPCETKNPIIAFYDKDKKIIDRIEIKGYRYSVFTYKRPTEAFYLRIAAPRSYKYKFEFGEKATDYTPAPEDYPYINQKNYGKETLNWNFHPKTNVTSFLAVKQGNLVVITATIDIDDTEETEVITLFKVPEELKGKTDVNQLINVVRKGTVMGNRSTLRELDYYCWDGSVTISNTEFEGVYDSFNDFKNSKVQITLTYPCLKI
;
A
#
# COMPACT_ATOMS: atom_id res chain seq x y z
N MET A 1 -38.62 -58.41 -6.61
CA MET A 1 -38.39 -57.42 -7.69
C MET A 1 -37.74 -56.17 -7.09
N GLN A 2 -36.41 -56.05 -7.09
CA GLN A 2 -35.73 -54.82 -6.63
C GLN A 2 -34.33 -54.62 -7.25
N THR A 3 -34.03 -55.30 -8.36
CA THR A 3 -32.68 -55.30 -8.97
C THR A 3 -32.55 -54.44 -10.22
N PHE A 4 -33.64 -53.89 -10.77
CA PHE A 4 -33.61 -53.13 -12.03
C PHE A 4 -33.26 -51.64 -11.88
N ALA A 5 -33.37 -51.05 -10.68
CA ALA A 5 -33.08 -49.62 -10.44
C ALA A 5 -31.64 -49.33 -9.99
N LEU A 6 -30.88 -50.36 -9.57
CA LEU A 6 -29.52 -50.19 -9.02
C LEU A 6 -28.44 -50.03 -10.09
N LYS A 7 -28.57 -50.71 -11.24
CA LYS A 7 -27.59 -50.62 -12.34
C LYS A 7 -27.49 -49.23 -12.98
N PRO A 8 -28.61 -48.55 -13.32
CA PRO A 8 -28.55 -47.20 -13.88
C PRO A 8 -27.95 -46.19 -12.90
N PHE A 9 -28.25 -46.32 -11.61
CA PHE A 9 -27.69 -45.49 -10.56
C PHE A 9 -26.18 -45.69 -10.40
N ALA A 10 -25.72 -46.94 -10.37
CA ALA A 10 -24.30 -47.27 -10.28
C ALA A 10 -23.50 -46.75 -11.50
N ASN A 11 -24.06 -46.86 -12.71
CA ASN A 11 -23.43 -46.33 -13.93
C ASN A 11 -23.33 -44.80 -13.89
N ARG A 12 -24.38 -44.11 -13.45
CA ARG A 12 -24.36 -42.65 -13.31
C ARG A 12 -23.35 -42.19 -12.26
N LEU A 13 -23.24 -42.91 -11.14
CA LEU A 13 -22.23 -42.64 -10.11
C LEU A 13 -20.81 -42.83 -10.66
N LEU A 14 -20.56 -43.89 -11.43
CA LEU A 14 -19.26 -44.16 -12.05
C LEU A 14 -18.85 -43.07 -13.03
N GLU A 15 -19.76 -42.62 -13.90
CA GLU A 15 -19.48 -41.51 -14.82
C GLU A 15 -19.23 -40.19 -14.08
N THR A 16 -19.97 -39.93 -13.00
CA THR A 16 -19.74 -38.76 -12.13
C THR A 16 -18.36 -38.82 -11.48
N LEU A 17 -17.93 -39.99 -11.00
CA LEU A 17 -16.61 -40.17 -10.39
C LEU A 17 -15.47 -40.01 -11.42
N LYS A 18 -15.66 -40.48 -12.66
CA LYS A 18 -14.70 -40.26 -13.75
C LYS A 18 -14.58 -38.77 -14.09
N GLN A 19 -15.70 -38.06 -14.17
CA GLN A 19 -15.70 -36.62 -14.42
C GLN A 19 -15.01 -35.86 -13.29
N ILE A 20 -15.34 -36.17 -12.03
CA ILE A 20 -14.68 -35.57 -10.85
C ILE A 20 -13.17 -35.85 -10.88
N ALA A 21 -12.74 -37.07 -11.20
CA ALA A 21 -11.32 -37.41 -11.29
C ALA A 21 -10.61 -36.62 -12.41
N TYR A 22 -11.27 -36.45 -13.56
CA TYR A 22 -10.78 -35.61 -14.66
C TYR A 22 -10.66 -34.15 -14.24
N ASP A 23 -11.71 -33.59 -13.61
CA ASP A 23 -11.75 -32.21 -13.16
C ASP A 23 -10.69 -31.93 -12.08
N ILE A 24 -10.50 -32.85 -11.12
CA ILE A 24 -9.43 -32.78 -10.11
C ILE A 24 -8.06 -32.75 -10.80
N LYS A 25 -7.84 -33.60 -11.81
CA LYS A 25 -6.57 -33.62 -12.56
C LYS A 25 -6.37 -32.33 -13.35
N ALA A 26 -7.43 -31.80 -13.96
CA ALA A 26 -7.41 -30.53 -14.67
C ALA A 26 -7.07 -29.37 -13.73
N VAL A 27 -7.71 -29.29 -12.56
CA VAL A 27 -7.48 -28.26 -11.54
C VAL A 27 -6.07 -28.36 -10.95
N LYS A 28 -5.56 -29.56 -10.64
CA LYS A 28 -4.20 -29.77 -10.12
C LYS A 28 -3.09 -29.30 -11.07
N ASN A 29 -3.37 -29.26 -12.38
CA ASN A 29 -2.42 -28.81 -13.39
C ASN A 29 -2.58 -27.32 -13.73
N VAL A 30 -3.58 -26.63 -13.19
CA VAL A 30 -3.68 -25.17 -13.38
C VAL A 30 -2.68 -24.49 -12.44
N ARG A 31 -1.59 -23.97 -13.02
CA ARG A 31 -0.66 -23.07 -12.32
C ARG A 31 -1.10 -21.63 -12.58
N ILE A 32 -1.66 -21.00 -11.55
CA ILE A 32 -2.12 -19.60 -11.58
C ILE A 32 -1.05 -18.75 -10.91
N GLY A 33 -0.55 -17.75 -11.61
CA GLY A 33 0.22 -16.67 -10.98
C GLY A 33 -0.77 -15.66 -10.41
N GLY A 34 -0.66 -15.37 -9.12
CA GLY A 34 -1.47 -14.35 -8.47
C GLY A 34 -0.72 -13.04 -8.22
N LYS A 35 0.60 -13.03 -8.41
CA LYS A 35 1.48 -11.91 -8.10
C LYS A 35 1.98 -11.26 -9.38
N ASN A 36 1.77 -9.94 -9.49
CA ASN A 36 2.37 -9.15 -10.55
C ASN A 36 3.90 -9.07 -10.35
N LEU A 37 4.65 -9.47 -11.36
CA LEU A 37 6.12 -9.52 -11.36
C LEU A 37 6.75 -8.17 -11.70
N TRP A 38 5.97 -7.25 -12.28
CA TRP A 38 6.42 -5.91 -12.66
C TRP A 38 5.52 -4.84 -12.03
N TYR A 39 6.11 -3.89 -11.32
CA TYR A 39 5.42 -2.74 -10.76
C TYR A 39 6.38 -1.56 -10.64
N GLU A 40 5.87 -0.37 -10.97
CA GLU A 40 6.68 0.81 -11.28
C GLU A 40 7.49 1.27 -10.08
N LYS A 41 6.83 1.37 -8.93
CA LYS A 41 7.43 1.96 -7.73
C LYS A 41 8.64 1.18 -7.21
N LYS A 42 8.63 -0.15 -7.35
CA LYS A 42 9.81 -0.95 -7.00
C LYS A 42 10.97 -0.68 -7.93
N CYS A 43 10.71 -0.65 -9.23
CA CYS A 43 11.75 -0.38 -10.21
C CYS A 43 12.33 1.04 -10.03
N GLU A 44 11.49 2.02 -9.71
CA GLU A 44 11.91 3.39 -9.40
C GLU A 44 12.74 3.48 -8.11
N ASN A 45 12.32 2.80 -7.03
CA ASN A 45 13.07 2.76 -5.77
C ASN A 45 14.45 2.09 -5.92
N GLU A 46 14.58 1.17 -6.86
CA GLU A 46 15.83 0.46 -7.17
C GLU A 46 16.66 1.15 -8.27
N ASP A 47 16.26 2.34 -8.74
CA ASP A 47 16.87 3.10 -9.84
C ASP A 47 17.04 2.29 -11.15
N LEU A 48 16.07 1.43 -11.45
CA LEU A 48 16.10 0.52 -12.60
C LEU A 48 15.40 1.15 -13.82
N THR A 49 16.02 2.19 -14.36
CA THR A 49 15.54 2.89 -15.55
C THR A 49 16.17 2.35 -16.83
N GLY A 50 15.33 1.97 -17.80
CA GLY A 50 15.79 1.46 -19.09
C GLY A 50 14.92 0.37 -19.69
N THR A 51 15.35 -0.09 -20.86
CA THR A 51 14.79 -1.21 -21.59
C THR A 51 15.84 -2.30 -21.76
N ILE A 52 15.43 -3.48 -22.25
CA ILE A 52 16.34 -4.60 -22.52
C ILE A 52 16.71 -4.58 -24.00
N GLY A 53 18.01 -4.44 -24.27
CA GLY A 53 18.61 -4.49 -25.61
C GLY A 53 18.65 -5.91 -26.19
N GLU A 54 19.09 -6.03 -27.44
CA GLU A 54 19.09 -7.31 -28.17
C GLU A 54 20.04 -8.34 -27.56
N THR A 55 21.12 -7.89 -26.89
CA THR A 55 22.08 -8.78 -26.23
C THR A 55 21.80 -8.97 -24.74
N GLY A 56 20.64 -8.49 -24.27
CA GLY A 56 20.19 -8.61 -22.88
C GLY A 56 20.75 -7.55 -21.94
N GLU A 57 21.50 -6.59 -22.46
CA GLU A 57 22.00 -5.41 -21.77
C GLU A 57 20.87 -4.43 -21.45
N ILE A 58 21.09 -3.58 -20.46
CA ILE A 58 20.14 -2.49 -20.15
C ILE A 58 20.53 -1.25 -20.92
N ILE A 59 19.61 -0.82 -21.79
CA ILE A 59 19.72 0.42 -22.54
C ILE A 59 18.90 1.48 -21.81
N ARG A 60 19.54 2.58 -21.42
CA ARG A 60 18.83 3.71 -20.79
C ARG A 60 17.84 4.30 -21.77
N VAL A 61 16.56 4.26 -21.41
CA VAL A 61 15.46 4.81 -22.19
C VAL A 61 14.51 5.51 -21.22
N TRP A 62 14.21 6.77 -21.51
CA TRP A 62 13.31 7.55 -20.66
C TRP A 62 11.88 7.00 -20.73
N GLY A 63 11.23 6.89 -19.57
CA GLY A 63 9.85 6.40 -19.45
C GLY A 63 9.68 4.88 -19.54
N THR A 64 10.77 4.10 -19.45
CA THR A 64 10.73 2.64 -19.37
C THR A 64 11.45 2.20 -18.11
N LEU A 65 10.88 1.20 -17.42
CA LEU A 65 11.43 0.60 -16.21
C LEU A 65 11.71 -0.87 -16.46
N VAL A 66 12.79 -1.37 -15.87
CA VAL A 66 13.20 -2.77 -15.99
C VAL A 66 13.30 -3.41 -14.62
N THR A 67 12.93 -4.68 -14.49
CA THR A 67 13.12 -5.41 -13.23
C THR A 67 14.58 -5.79 -13.02
N ASN A 68 14.96 -6.10 -11.78
CA ASN A 68 16.10 -6.96 -11.51
C ASN A 68 15.87 -8.37 -12.08
N TYR A 69 16.89 -9.22 -12.04
CA TYR A 69 16.72 -10.65 -12.36
C TYR A 69 15.72 -11.28 -11.40
N ILE A 70 14.67 -11.87 -11.95
CA ILE A 70 13.64 -12.63 -11.23
C ILE A 70 13.93 -14.10 -11.50
N GLU A 71 14.07 -14.91 -10.46
CA GLU A 71 14.19 -16.36 -10.64
C GLU A 71 12.90 -16.91 -11.26
N PHE A 72 13.07 -17.71 -12.30
CA PHE A 72 11.95 -18.33 -12.99
C PHE A 72 11.45 -19.50 -12.13
N GLU A 73 10.41 -19.25 -11.35
CA GLU A 73 9.78 -20.25 -10.50
C GLU A 73 9.25 -21.43 -11.35
N ASP A 74 9.05 -22.59 -10.71
CA ASP A 74 8.52 -23.79 -11.38
C ASP A 74 7.03 -23.66 -11.71
N TYR A 75 6.68 -22.71 -12.57
CA TYR A 75 5.36 -22.50 -13.14
C TYR A 75 5.30 -22.82 -14.63
N GLY A 76 6.46 -22.97 -15.28
CA GLY A 76 6.58 -23.42 -16.68
C GLY A 76 6.20 -22.39 -17.74
N ALA A 77 5.58 -21.28 -17.36
CA ALA A 77 5.20 -20.20 -18.26
C ALA A 77 5.12 -18.84 -17.53
N ILE A 78 5.08 -17.78 -18.32
CA ILE A 78 4.74 -16.42 -17.91
C ILE A 78 3.57 -15.93 -18.77
N THR A 79 2.57 -15.34 -18.15
CA THR A 79 1.44 -14.69 -18.81
C THR A 79 1.50 -13.18 -18.57
N VAL A 80 1.20 -12.40 -19.62
CA VAL A 80 0.99 -10.96 -19.53
C VAL A 80 -0.44 -10.61 -19.93
N LYS A 81 -1.10 -9.78 -19.12
CA LYS A 81 -2.41 -9.17 -19.43
C LYS A 81 -2.26 -7.67 -19.54
N PHE A 82 -2.72 -7.13 -20.67
CA PHE A 82 -2.72 -5.70 -20.98
C PHE A 82 -4.05 -5.10 -20.53
N TRP A 83 -4.03 -4.09 -19.68
CA TRP A 83 -5.25 -3.38 -19.24
C TRP A 83 -5.32 -1.97 -19.80
N ASP A 84 -4.17 -1.32 -19.90
CA ASP A 84 -4.03 0.03 -20.45
C ASP A 84 -2.61 0.17 -21.02
N PRO A 85 -2.33 -0.38 -22.23
CA PRO A 85 -1.01 -0.36 -22.82
C PRO A 85 -0.55 1.02 -23.24
N CYS A 86 0.76 1.19 -23.34
CA CYS A 86 1.38 2.26 -24.11
C CYS A 86 1.16 2.05 -25.60
N GLU A 87 0.73 3.09 -26.30
CA GLU A 87 0.50 3.03 -27.76
C GLU A 87 1.79 3.06 -28.57
N THR A 88 2.89 3.54 -27.99
CA THR A 88 4.14 3.83 -28.73
C THR A 88 5.32 2.95 -28.34
N LYS A 89 5.21 2.22 -27.22
CA LYS A 89 6.29 1.37 -26.70
C LYS A 89 5.73 0.06 -26.20
N ASN A 90 6.40 -1.04 -26.54
CA ASN A 90 5.99 -2.37 -26.14
C ASN A 90 6.80 -2.87 -24.95
N PRO A 91 6.19 -3.61 -24.02
CA PRO A 91 6.94 -4.35 -23.01
C PRO A 91 7.81 -5.44 -23.62
N ILE A 92 8.88 -5.80 -22.91
CA ILE A 92 9.82 -6.85 -23.27
C ILE A 92 9.94 -7.82 -22.10
N ILE A 93 9.92 -9.12 -22.41
CA ILE A 93 10.35 -10.19 -21.51
C ILE A 93 11.67 -10.74 -22.08
N ALA A 94 12.71 -10.80 -21.26
CA ALA A 94 13.94 -11.48 -21.60
C ALA A 94 14.21 -12.63 -20.62
N PHE A 95 14.65 -13.76 -21.16
CA PHE A 95 14.98 -14.98 -20.43
C PHE A 95 16.49 -15.14 -20.40
N TYR A 96 17.02 -15.59 -19.27
CA TYR A 96 18.45 -15.75 -19.05
C TYR A 96 18.75 -17.10 -18.41
N ASP A 97 19.92 -17.66 -18.71
CA ASP A 97 20.43 -18.86 -18.05
C ASP A 97 20.89 -18.57 -16.61
N LYS A 98 21.37 -19.60 -15.90
CA LYS A 98 21.89 -19.48 -14.53
C LYS A 98 23.10 -18.53 -14.41
N ASP A 99 23.84 -18.35 -15.51
CA ASP A 99 25.03 -17.51 -15.58
C ASP A 99 24.67 -16.08 -16.06
N LYS A 100 23.37 -15.76 -16.12
CA LYS A 100 22.77 -14.49 -16.55
C LYS A 100 23.07 -14.12 -18.00
N LYS A 101 23.39 -15.09 -18.85
CA LYS A 101 23.46 -14.89 -20.30
C LYS A 101 22.07 -14.97 -20.89
N ILE A 102 21.79 -14.09 -21.85
CA ILE A 102 20.48 -14.05 -22.50
C ILE A 102 20.25 -15.33 -23.32
N ILE A 103 19.04 -15.87 -23.21
CA ILE A 103 18.57 -17.01 -24.01
C ILE A 103 17.60 -16.52 -25.07
N ASP A 104 16.64 -15.69 -24.67
CA ASP A 104 15.59 -15.20 -25.57
C ASP A 104 15.07 -13.83 -25.11
N ARG A 105 14.53 -13.07 -26.06
CA ARG A 105 13.94 -11.75 -25.84
C ARG A 105 12.70 -11.59 -26.71
N ILE A 106 11.60 -11.25 -26.05
CA ILE A 106 10.30 -11.13 -26.69
C ILE A 106 9.79 -9.72 -26.45
N GLU A 107 9.60 -8.97 -27.53
CA GLU A 107 8.85 -7.72 -27.52
C GLU A 107 7.35 -8.02 -27.74
N ILE A 108 6.50 -7.50 -26.86
CA ILE A 108 5.10 -7.92 -26.76
C ILE A 108 4.19 -6.80 -27.22
N LYS A 109 3.66 -6.93 -28.44
CA LYS A 109 2.69 -6.00 -29.02
C LYS A 109 1.28 -6.39 -28.57
N GLY A 110 0.76 -5.71 -27.58
CA GLY A 110 -0.57 -5.96 -27.01
C GLY A 110 -1.50 -4.75 -27.10
N TYR A 111 -2.79 -5.01 -27.33
CA TYR A 111 -3.84 -4.01 -27.21
C TYR A 111 -4.55 -4.13 -25.86
N ARG A 112 -5.43 -3.18 -25.56
CA ARG A 112 -6.28 -3.22 -24.36
C ARG A 112 -6.98 -4.58 -24.22
N TYR A 113 -6.85 -5.19 -23.06
CA TYR A 113 -7.36 -6.52 -22.68
C TYR A 113 -6.73 -7.72 -23.39
N SER A 114 -5.65 -7.52 -24.16
CA SER A 114 -4.91 -8.63 -24.76
C SER A 114 -4.20 -9.46 -23.69
N VAL A 115 -4.11 -10.77 -23.93
CA VAL A 115 -3.41 -11.73 -23.06
C VAL A 115 -2.44 -12.54 -23.91
N PHE A 116 -1.19 -12.65 -23.45
CA PHE A 116 -0.17 -13.49 -24.09
C PHE A 116 0.47 -14.39 -23.05
N THR A 117 0.78 -15.63 -23.44
CA THR A 117 1.44 -16.61 -22.58
C THR A 117 2.66 -17.15 -23.30
N TYR A 118 3.80 -17.14 -22.61
CA TYR A 118 5.09 -17.61 -23.11
C TYR A 118 5.58 -18.74 -22.21
N LYS A 119 5.90 -19.88 -22.82
CA LYS A 119 6.49 -21.01 -22.10
C LYS A 119 7.92 -20.67 -21.72
N ARG A 120 8.37 -21.20 -20.58
CA ARG A 120 9.76 -21.14 -20.14
C ARG A 120 10.66 -21.78 -21.21
N PRO A 121 11.61 -21.04 -21.81
CA PRO A 121 12.62 -21.64 -22.67
C PRO A 121 13.44 -22.68 -21.91
N THR A 122 13.95 -23.68 -22.61
CA THR A 122 14.90 -24.65 -22.04
C THR A 122 16.08 -23.88 -21.45
N GLU A 123 16.55 -24.28 -20.26
CA GLU A 123 17.67 -23.67 -19.53
C GLU A 123 17.42 -22.26 -18.94
N ALA A 124 16.28 -21.62 -19.20
CA ALA A 124 15.95 -20.34 -18.58
C ALA A 124 15.88 -20.49 -17.06
N PHE A 125 16.70 -19.74 -16.34
CA PHE A 125 16.73 -19.70 -14.87
C PHE A 125 16.25 -18.36 -14.33
N TYR A 126 16.54 -17.27 -15.03
CA TYR A 126 16.05 -15.94 -14.68
C TYR A 126 15.19 -15.36 -15.80
N LEU A 127 14.35 -14.40 -15.44
CA LEU A 127 13.74 -13.45 -16.38
C LEU A 127 14.00 -12.01 -15.95
N ARG A 128 13.87 -11.10 -16.92
CA ARG A 128 13.69 -9.66 -16.67
C ARG A 128 12.54 -9.15 -17.52
N ILE A 129 11.84 -8.17 -16.98
CA ILE A 129 10.72 -7.52 -17.65
C ILE A 129 11.06 -6.04 -17.78
N ALA A 130 10.98 -5.49 -18.99
CA ALA A 130 11.00 -4.06 -19.22
C ALA A 130 9.64 -3.61 -19.73
N ALA A 131 9.06 -2.56 -19.15
CA ALA A 131 7.80 -2.02 -19.63
C ALA A 131 7.73 -0.50 -19.48
N PRO A 132 6.96 0.19 -20.34
CA PRO A 132 6.72 1.62 -20.20
C PRO A 132 6.02 1.94 -18.86
N ARG A 133 6.45 3.00 -18.17
CA ARG A 133 5.80 3.46 -16.94
C ARG A 133 4.51 4.25 -17.22
N SER A 134 3.67 4.41 -16.20
CA SER A 134 2.34 5.02 -16.21
C SER A 134 1.29 4.24 -17.03
N TYR A 135 1.46 2.92 -17.17
CA TYR A 135 0.58 2.05 -17.94
C TYR A 135 0.25 0.77 -17.18
N LYS A 136 -0.85 0.10 -17.52
CA LYS A 136 -1.36 -1.04 -16.76
C LYS A 136 -1.10 -2.36 -17.47
N TYR A 137 -0.08 -3.07 -17.00
CA TYR A 137 0.26 -4.44 -17.37
C TYR A 137 0.29 -5.32 -16.12
N LYS A 138 -0.09 -6.58 -16.27
CA LYS A 138 0.13 -7.60 -15.24
C LYS A 138 0.95 -8.74 -15.84
N PHE A 139 2.15 -8.96 -15.31
CA PHE A 139 3.00 -10.10 -15.65
C PHE A 139 2.95 -11.09 -14.51
N GLU A 140 2.60 -12.34 -14.79
CA GLU A 140 2.40 -13.36 -13.76
C GLU A 140 2.98 -14.69 -14.23
N PHE A 141 3.53 -15.46 -13.32
CA PHE A 141 3.89 -16.84 -13.64
C PHE A 141 2.65 -17.70 -13.94
N GLY A 142 2.82 -18.78 -14.69
CA GLY A 142 1.74 -19.69 -15.05
C GLY A 142 1.11 -19.40 -16.41
N GLU A 143 0.05 -20.14 -16.73
CA GLU A 143 -0.55 -20.14 -18.08
C GLU A 143 -1.86 -19.35 -18.17
N LYS A 144 -2.44 -18.99 -17.02
CA LYS A 144 -3.71 -18.28 -16.94
C LYS A 144 -3.51 -16.91 -16.30
N ALA A 145 -3.90 -15.87 -17.03
CA ALA A 145 -3.96 -14.51 -16.50
C ALA A 145 -5.02 -14.42 -15.41
N THR A 146 -4.72 -13.69 -14.34
CA THR A 146 -5.72 -13.23 -13.38
C THR A 146 -6.09 -11.77 -13.65
N ASP A 147 -7.11 -11.27 -12.96
CA ASP A 147 -7.48 -9.87 -13.10
C ASP A 147 -6.44 -8.92 -12.52
N TYR A 148 -6.42 -7.66 -12.99
CA TYR A 148 -5.50 -6.67 -12.47
C TYR A 148 -5.75 -6.46 -10.99
N THR A 149 -4.75 -6.79 -10.20
CA THR A 149 -4.62 -6.31 -8.83
C THR A 149 -3.37 -5.44 -8.85
N PRO A 150 -3.47 -4.13 -8.54
CA PRO A 150 -2.27 -3.32 -8.35
C PRO A 150 -1.36 -4.02 -7.35
N ALA A 151 -0.04 -3.92 -7.52
CA ALA A 151 0.85 -4.45 -6.50
C ALA A 151 0.52 -3.76 -5.17
N PRO A 152 0.61 -4.44 -4.02
CA PRO A 152 0.41 -3.80 -2.72
C PRO A 152 1.15 -2.45 -2.68
N GLU A 153 2.39 -2.40 -3.18
CA GLU A 153 3.26 -1.23 -3.27
C GLU A 153 2.76 -0.04 -4.08
N ASP A 154 1.87 -0.28 -5.04
CA ASP A 154 1.22 0.79 -5.82
C ASP A 154 0.07 1.45 -5.04
N TYR A 155 -0.41 0.83 -3.96
CA TYR A 155 -1.32 1.48 -3.03
C TYR A 155 -0.53 2.39 -2.07
N PRO A 156 -0.95 3.65 -1.87
CA PRO A 156 -0.30 4.53 -0.89
C PRO A 156 -0.33 3.96 0.55
N TYR A 157 -1.20 2.98 0.83
CA TYR A 157 -1.51 2.48 2.17
C TYR A 157 -0.62 1.34 2.68
N ILE A 158 0.29 0.78 1.89
CA ILE A 158 1.00 -0.47 2.26
C ILE A 158 2.29 -0.33 3.09
N ASN A 159 2.78 0.89 3.29
CA ASN A 159 3.77 1.17 4.33
C ASN A 159 3.12 1.88 5.52
N GLN A 160 1.82 1.65 5.74
CA GLN A 160 1.12 2.18 6.90
C GLN A 160 1.39 1.31 8.11
N LYS A 161 2.13 1.86 9.07
CA LYS A 161 2.17 1.31 10.42
C LYS A 161 1.20 2.09 11.27
N ASN A 162 0.19 1.38 11.77
CA ASN A 162 -0.83 1.93 12.65
C ASN A 162 -0.38 1.81 14.10
N TYR A 163 -0.54 2.90 14.84
CA TYR A 163 -0.26 2.98 16.26
C TYR A 163 -1.54 3.43 16.97
N GLY A 164 -1.99 2.61 17.91
CA GLY A 164 -3.04 2.98 18.87
C GLY A 164 -2.46 3.68 20.10
N LYS A 165 -3.35 4.21 20.94
CA LYS A 165 -3.03 4.87 22.22
C LYS A 165 -2.08 4.04 23.10
N GLU A 166 -2.26 2.73 23.12
CA GLU A 166 -1.50 1.81 23.99
C GLU A 166 -0.25 1.22 23.30
N THR A 167 -0.02 1.52 22.02
CA THR A 167 1.05 0.87 21.23
C THR A 167 2.40 1.56 21.32
N LEU A 168 2.44 2.78 21.85
CA LEU A 168 3.64 3.56 22.15
C LEU A 168 3.40 4.31 23.48
N ASN A 169 4.48 4.80 24.08
CA ASN A 169 4.42 5.57 25.32
C ASN A 169 4.00 7.03 25.06
N TRP A 170 2.77 7.21 24.58
CA TRP A 170 2.16 8.52 24.41
C TRP A 170 1.98 9.19 25.77
N ASN A 171 2.51 10.40 25.93
CA ASN A 171 2.35 11.16 27.17
C ASN A 171 1.13 12.07 27.04
N PHE A 172 -0.01 11.67 27.62
CA PHE A 172 -1.24 12.47 27.69
C PHE A 172 -1.36 13.16 29.04
N HIS A 173 -1.88 14.39 29.07
CA HIS A 173 -2.10 15.10 30.32
C HIS A 173 -3.16 14.41 31.21
N PRO A 174 -3.00 14.37 32.55
CA PRO A 174 -3.93 13.66 33.44
C PRO A 174 -5.39 14.14 33.39
N LYS A 175 -5.62 15.41 33.04
CA LYS A 175 -6.95 16.01 32.86
C LYS A 175 -7.57 15.76 31.48
N THR A 176 -6.96 14.91 30.67
CA THR A 176 -7.45 14.57 29.33
C THR A 176 -7.90 13.13 29.26
N ASN A 177 -9.07 12.91 28.67
CA ASN A 177 -9.59 11.59 28.38
C ASN A 177 -9.66 11.38 26.87
N VAL A 178 -8.77 10.53 26.36
CA VAL A 178 -8.68 10.23 24.93
C VAL A 178 -9.73 9.17 24.57
N THR A 179 -10.78 9.57 23.85
CA THR A 179 -11.90 8.70 23.48
C THR A 179 -11.72 8.01 22.14
N SER A 180 -10.90 8.57 21.25
CA SER A 180 -10.45 7.90 20.02
C SER A 180 -9.02 8.32 19.71
N PHE A 181 -8.18 7.39 19.24
CA PHE A 181 -6.82 7.71 18.85
C PHE A 181 -6.33 6.78 17.73
N LEU A 182 -5.76 7.35 16.68
CA LEU A 182 -5.07 6.62 15.64
C LEU A 182 -3.90 7.46 15.12
N ALA A 183 -2.70 6.91 15.16
CA ALA A 183 -1.54 7.44 14.46
C ALA A 183 -1.17 6.51 13.31
N VAL A 184 -1.05 7.05 12.10
CA VAL A 184 -0.71 6.31 10.88
C VAL A 184 0.61 6.84 10.35
N LYS A 185 1.67 6.03 10.39
CA LYS A 185 2.93 6.34 9.72
C LYS A 185 2.91 5.81 8.30
N GLN A 186 3.06 6.68 7.31
CA GLN A 186 3.14 6.35 5.89
C GLN A 186 4.41 6.96 5.28
N GLY A 187 5.45 6.14 5.09
CA GLY A 187 6.75 6.62 4.62
C GLY A 187 7.36 7.65 5.57
N ASN A 188 7.52 8.88 5.08
CA ASN A 188 8.10 10.02 5.82
C ASN A 188 7.02 10.93 6.46
N LEU A 189 5.79 10.44 6.61
CA LEU A 189 4.69 11.21 7.17
C LEU A 189 4.00 10.39 8.27
N VAL A 190 3.59 11.06 9.34
CA VAL A 190 2.73 10.54 10.39
C VAL A 190 1.50 11.42 10.47
N VAL A 191 0.32 10.82 10.36
CA VAL A 191 -0.95 11.50 10.58
C VAL A 191 -1.55 10.98 11.88
N ILE A 192 -1.85 11.88 12.80
CA ILE A 192 -2.43 11.57 14.10
C ILE A 192 -3.83 12.16 14.14
N THR A 193 -4.82 11.31 14.36
CA THR A 193 -6.20 11.69 14.58
C THR A 193 -6.61 11.29 15.99
N ALA A 194 -7.03 12.26 16.80
CA ALA A 194 -7.45 12.02 18.17
C ALA A 194 -8.77 12.74 18.48
N THR A 195 -9.58 12.15 19.35
CA THR A 195 -10.70 12.81 20.01
C THR A 195 -10.42 12.80 21.50
N ILE A 196 -10.36 13.96 22.12
CA ILE A 196 -9.92 14.15 23.49
C ILE A 196 -10.98 14.98 24.22
N ASP A 197 -11.45 14.46 25.35
CA ASP A 197 -12.24 15.20 26.32
C ASP A 197 -11.30 15.87 27.31
N ILE A 198 -11.53 17.16 27.58
CA ILE A 198 -10.71 17.97 28.47
C ILE A 198 -11.59 18.40 29.65
N ASP A 199 -11.27 17.91 30.84
CA ASP A 199 -12.08 18.12 32.05
C ASP A 199 -11.41 19.11 33.01
N ASP A 200 -12.23 19.97 33.64
CA ASP A 200 -11.89 20.76 34.84
C ASP A 200 -10.58 21.56 34.75
N THR A 201 -10.45 22.34 33.68
CA THR A 201 -9.28 23.19 33.43
C THR A 201 -9.44 24.56 34.06
N GLU A 202 -8.36 25.09 34.63
CA GLU A 202 -8.31 26.47 35.13
C GLU A 202 -7.79 27.44 34.06
N GLU A 203 -8.15 28.72 34.19
CA GLU A 203 -7.76 29.77 33.24
C GLU A 203 -6.24 30.05 33.18
N THR A 204 -5.42 29.46 34.03
CA THR A 204 -3.96 29.68 34.01
C THR A 204 -3.16 28.43 33.67
N GLU A 205 -3.85 27.32 33.38
CA GLU A 205 -3.20 26.04 33.12
C GLU A 205 -2.68 25.90 31.69
N VAL A 206 -1.59 25.13 31.57
CA VAL A 206 -1.01 24.65 30.31
C VAL A 206 -1.34 23.17 30.16
N ILE A 207 -1.96 22.77 29.06
CA ILE A 207 -2.38 21.38 28.84
C ILE A 207 -1.71 20.83 27.59
N THR A 208 -0.73 19.95 27.78
CA THR A 208 -0.15 19.14 26.71
C THR A 208 -1.05 17.95 26.43
N LEU A 209 -1.84 18.03 25.36
CA LEU A 209 -2.78 16.98 24.99
C LEU A 209 -2.07 15.67 24.73
N PHE A 210 -0.98 15.70 23.96
CA PHE A 210 -0.07 14.57 23.86
C PHE A 210 1.33 15.01 23.42
N LYS A 211 2.33 14.19 23.76
CA LYS A 211 3.67 14.24 23.16
C LYS A 211 3.88 13.08 22.19
N VAL A 212 4.31 13.40 20.97
CA VAL A 212 4.67 12.42 19.94
C VAL A 212 5.92 11.66 20.40
N PRO A 213 5.87 10.30 20.45
CA PRO A 213 7.02 9.47 20.83
C PRO A 213 8.22 9.65 19.89
N GLU A 214 9.44 9.50 20.41
CA GLU A 214 10.69 9.66 19.65
C GLU A 214 10.74 8.79 18.39
N GLU A 215 10.13 7.59 18.42
CA GLU A 215 10.05 6.67 17.28
C GLU A 215 9.27 7.26 16.08
N LEU A 216 8.49 8.29 16.32
CA LEU A 216 7.66 9.02 15.36
C LEU A 216 8.07 10.50 15.22
N LYS A 217 9.15 10.94 15.86
CA LYS A 217 9.66 12.32 15.73
C LYS A 217 10.53 12.50 14.49
N GLY A 218 10.51 13.72 13.94
CA GLY A 218 11.35 14.21 12.86
C GLY A 218 12.33 15.24 13.42
N LYS A 219 13.48 15.42 12.77
CA LYS A 219 14.61 16.25 13.26
C LYS A 219 14.36 17.76 13.29
N THR A 220 13.16 18.26 13.02
CA THR A 220 12.97 19.67 12.66
C THR A 220 11.86 20.35 13.46
N ASP A 221 12.24 21.48 14.06
CA ASP A 221 11.40 22.56 14.61
C ASP A 221 10.61 23.26 13.49
N VAL A 222 9.76 22.53 12.78
CA VAL A 222 8.90 23.13 11.74
C VAL A 222 7.54 23.40 12.34
N ASN A 223 7.16 24.68 12.38
CA ASN A 223 5.80 25.15 12.61
C ASN A 223 4.84 24.34 11.73
N GLN A 224 3.94 23.58 12.36
CA GLN A 224 2.98 22.72 11.66
C GLN A 224 1.57 23.14 12.00
N LEU A 225 0.72 23.19 10.98
CA LEU A 225 -0.71 23.43 11.13
C LEU A 225 -1.35 22.21 11.80
N ILE A 226 -1.83 22.39 13.02
CA ILE A 226 -2.66 21.41 13.72
C ILE A 226 -4.10 21.83 13.48
N ASN A 227 -4.92 20.96 12.90
CA ASN A 227 -6.36 21.21 12.81
C ASN A 227 -7.04 20.73 14.10
N VAL A 228 -7.40 21.66 14.97
CA VAL A 228 -8.23 21.37 16.14
C VAL A 228 -9.66 21.80 15.88
N VAL A 229 -10.60 20.87 16.00
CA VAL A 229 -12.04 21.09 15.89
C VAL A 229 -12.68 20.82 17.25
N ARG A 230 -13.17 21.85 17.92
CA ARG A 230 -14.00 21.68 19.12
C ARG A 230 -15.36 21.09 18.72
N LYS A 231 -15.70 19.92 19.26
CA LYS A 231 -17.00 19.27 19.08
C LYS A 231 -17.91 19.61 20.26
N GLY A 232 -18.86 20.50 20.00
CA GLY A 232 -20.01 20.73 20.87
C GLY A 232 -19.73 21.67 22.04
N THR A 233 -20.10 22.93 21.87
CA THR A 233 -20.71 23.70 22.95
C THR A 233 -21.81 24.56 22.34
N VAL A 234 -23.03 24.42 22.87
CA VAL A 234 -24.18 25.24 22.50
C VAL A 234 -24.06 26.54 23.28
N MET A 235 -23.45 27.57 22.70
CA MET A 235 -23.62 28.95 23.20
C MET A 235 -24.83 29.56 22.48
N GLY A 236 -26.04 29.21 22.96
CA GLY A 236 -27.27 29.49 22.23
C GLY A 236 -27.39 28.70 20.91
N ASN A 237 -28.11 29.22 19.91
CA ASN A 237 -28.45 28.48 18.67
C ASN A 237 -27.31 28.34 17.62
N ARG A 238 -26.03 28.42 18.01
CA ARG A 238 -24.91 28.33 17.06
C ARG A 238 -23.85 27.34 17.53
N SER A 239 -23.60 26.31 16.72
CA SER A 239 -22.40 25.48 16.77
C SER A 239 -21.30 26.22 16.00
N THR A 240 -20.23 26.65 16.67
CA THR A 240 -19.06 27.22 15.97
C THR A 240 -18.03 26.13 15.74
N LEU A 241 -17.93 25.65 14.49
CA LEU A 241 -16.69 25.04 14.01
C LEU A 241 -15.65 26.15 13.95
N ARG A 242 -14.64 26.09 14.81
CA ARG A 242 -13.46 26.94 14.70
C ARG A 242 -12.29 26.02 14.39
N GLU A 243 -11.75 26.15 13.18
CA GLU A 243 -10.45 25.59 12.83
C GLU A 243 -9.41 26.56 13.41
N LEU A 244 -8.50 26.01 14.22
CA LEU A 244 -7.48 26.77 14.92
C LEU A 244 -6.15 26.14 14.57
N ASP A 245 -5.26 26.93 13.99
CA ASP A 245 -3.90 26.52 13.65
C ASP A 245 -3.01 26.66 14.89
N TYR A 246 -2.63 25.54 15.51
CA TYR A 246 -1.71 25.53 16.66
C TYR A 246 -0.29 25.13 16.26
N TYR A 247 0.69 25.57 17.06
CA TYR A 247 2.08 25.16 16.92
C TYR A 247 2.36 23.83 17.62
N CYS A 248 3.02 22.90 16.92
CA CYS A 248 3.60 21.70 17.51
C CYS A 248 5.09 21.96 17.81
N TRP A 249 5.48 22.04 19.07
CA TRP A 249 6.87 22.25 19.49
C TRP A 249 7.45 20.96 20.10
N ASP A 250 8.60 20.49 19.62
CA ASP A 250 9.23 19.21 20.04
C ASP A 250 8.25 18.01 20.03
N GLY A 251 7.35 17.97 19.05
CA GLY A 251 6.32 16.93 18.94
C GLY A 251 5.24 17.01 20.01
N SER A 252 5.17 18.08 20.81
CA SER A 252 4.13 18.30 21.82
C SER A 252 2.98 19.11 21.22
N VAL A 253 1.77 18.59 21.35
CA VAL A 253 0.54 19.35 21.07
C VAL A 253 0.06 19.93 22.38
N THR A 254 0.36 21.22 22.58
CA THR A 254 0.05 21.95 23.80
C THR A 254 -0.97 23.04 23.51
N ILE A 255 -1.92 23.19 24.40
CA ILE A 255 -2.77 24.37 24.46
C ILE A 255 -2.34 25.15 25.73
N SER A 256 -2.30 26.49 25.70
CA SER A 256 -2.01 27.33 26.89
C SER A 256 -2.86 28.60 26.94
N ASN A 257 -3.38 28.99 28.11
CA ASN A 257 -4.03 30.31 28.33
C ASN A 257 -3.07 31.40 28.81
N THR A 258 -1.80 31.04 28.97
CA THR A 258 -0.72 31.97 29.36
C THR A 258 0.37 31.93 28.29
N GLU A 259 1.23 32.93 28.27
CA GLU A 259 2.39 32.89 27.38
C GLU A 259 3.31 31.73 27.79
N PHE A 260 3.34 30.68 26.97
CA PHE A 260 4.20 29.51 27.17
C PHE A 260 5.08 29.34 25.93
N GLU A 261 6.39 29.46 26.10
CA GLU A 261 7.38 29.37 25.01
C GLU A 261 7.06 30.25 23.78
N GLY A 262 6.45 31.43 24.01
CA GLY A 262 6.09 32.38 22.94
C GLY A 262 4.75 32.09 22.24
N VAL A 263 3.97 31.11 22.72
CA VAL A 263 2.62 30.82 22.23
C VAL A 263 1.59 31.47 23.15
N TYR A 264 0.66 32.25 22.58
CA TYR A 264 -0.48 32.85 23.28
C TYR A 264 -1.78 32.40 22.60
N ASP A 265 -2.49 31.45 23.20
CA ASP A 265 -3.76 30.96 22.67
C ASP A 265 -4.94 31.46 23.50
N SER A 266 -6.03 31.87 22.84
CA SER A 266 -7.26 32.24 23.54
C SER A 266 -7.98 30.98 24.05
N PHE A 267 -7.68 30.55 25.28
CA PHE A 267 -8.03 29.24 25.85
C PHE A 267 -9.44 29.14 26.47
N ASN A 268 -10.17 30.26 26.61
CA ASN A 268 -11.48 30.27 27.28
C ASN A 268 -12.54 29.36 26.62
N ASP A 269 -12.22 28.78 25.45
CA ASP A 269 -13.05 27.84 24.70
C ASP A 269 -12.78 26.35 24.97
N PHE A 270 -11.88 25.92 25.85
CA PHE A 270 -11.56 24.47 25.98
C PHE A 270 -11.95 23.79 27.29
N LYS A 271 -12.42 24.56 28.27
CA LYS A 271 -12.94 24.02 29.53
C LYS A 271 -14.15 23.12 29.27
N ASN A 272 -14.11 21.88 29.80
CA ASN A 272 -15.18 20.89 29.66
C ASN A 272 -15.61 20.70 28.20
N SER A 273 -14.62 20.55 27.32
CA SER A 273 -14.85 20.47 25.89
C SER A 273 -14.34 19.15 25.31
N LYS A 274 -15.00 18.71 24.24
CA LYS A 274 -14.50 17.64 23.37
C LYS A 274 -13.77 18.29 22.21
N VAL A 275 -12.52 17.89 21.96
CA VAL A 275 -11.73 18.35 20.82
C VAL A 275 -11.39 17.18 19.91
N GLN A 276 -11.48 17.40 18.61
CA GLN A 276 -10.95 16.51 17.59
C GLN A 276 -9.71 17.15 16.99
N ILE A 277 -8.62 16.39 16.93
CA ILE A 277 -7.31 16.86 16.48
C ILE A 277 -6.93 16.05 15.25
N THR A 278 -6.45 16.73 14.22
CA THR A 278 -5.71 16.13 13.11
C THR A 278 -4.36 16.80 13.02
N LEU A 279 -3.29 16.07 13.35
CA LEU A 279 -1.91 16.53 13.23
C LEU A 279 -1.26 15.76 12.09
N THR A 280 -0.63 16.48 11.16
CA THR A 280 0.16 15.89 10.07
C THR A 280 1.62 16.27 10.26
N TYR A 281 2.45 15.26 10.53
CA TYR A 281 3.81 15.42 11.02
C TYR A 281 4.83 14.68 10.12
N PRO A 282 5.85 15.34 9.56
CA PRO A 282 6.89 14.70 8.77
C PRO A 282 7.89 13.92 9.65
N CYS A 283 8.10 12.65 9.34
CA CYS A 283 9.15 11.79 9.89
C CYS A 283 10.29 11.63 8.88
N LEU A 284 11.54 11.80 9.29
CA LEU A 284 12.66 11.37 8.45
C LEU A 284 12.92 9.87 8.61
N LYS A 285 13.38 9.21 7.55
CA LYS A 285 13.95 7.86 7.63
C LYS A 285 15.09 7.88 8.67
N ILE A 286 15.11 6.87 9.55
CA ILE A 286 16.36 6.44 10.18
C ILE A 286 17.20 5.78 9.08
#